data_AF-A0A9D6H5H1-F1
#
_entry.id   AF-A0A9D6H5H1-F1
#
_cell.length_a   1.000
_cell.length_b   1.000
_cell.length_c   1.000
_cell.angle_alpha   90.00
_cell.angle_beta   90.00
_cell.angle_gamma   90.00
#
_symmetry.space_group_name_H-M   'P 1'
#
loop_
_entity.id
_entity.type
_entity.pdbx_description
1 polymer ?
#
loop_
_entity_poly.entity_id
_entity_poly.type
_entity_poly.pdbx_seq_one_letter_code
_entity_poly.pdbx_strand_id
1 'polypeptide(L)'
;MTPSIDQASARRILERADAPPAQGGSRSRALAIFLLIALLAAPAAPRSGFPDSAQSAAMSPAGAGSRARESDHMKRLMAIGVAAAVSMSGAAHAQAGLGCPGDTNVDQKVDGIDLATVLTRWGMPGSKFPQADCNDDGAIDGLDLAIVLAGWGDCPIGVPSWATVLEATPNPEVVTNPALRKAITAANLAWRVRDDVTGIEMLLVPPGTFQMGASPGDPQASTDEFPVRTVTLTHAFYLGRFETTQSQWIAMMGANPSYFQGPSYPDASQRPVDQVTWNAIQSFLTSTGMRLPTEAEWEFACRAGTITPTYATGNQVLDDIAWYSANAGGQTNAVGGKAANALGFHDMLGNVWEWTADWYGPYSAGAQTDPVGPATGTQRALRGAPWINDASYCRVSQRGGYWPDSTLNLFGFRVARNP
;
A
#
# COMPACT_ATOMS: atom_id res chain seq x y z
N MET A 1 -37.94 4.76 -17.88
CA MET A 1 -37.22 3.59 -18.45
C MET A 1 -35.81 4.05 -18.72
N THR A 2 -34.88 3.66 -17.85
CA THR A 2 -33.44 3.87 -18.03
C THR A 2 -32.96 3.08 -19.26
N PRO A 3 -32.09 3.65 -20.11
CA PRO A 3 -31.58 2.91 -21.26
C PRO A 3 -30.50 1.94 -20.78
N SER A 4 -30.77 0.63 -20.81
CA SER A 4 -29.72 -0.39 -20.70
C SER A 4 -29.10 -0.60 -22.08
N ILE A 5 -27.77 -0.47 -22.18
CA ILE A 5 -27.03 -0.99 -23.35
C ILE A 5 -27.24 -2.51 -23.38
N ASP A 6 -27.74 -3.03 -24.50
CA ASP A 6 -27.91 -4.48 -24.63
C ASP A 6 -26.54 -5.17 -24.73
N GLN A 7 -26.44 -6.40 -24.23
CA GLN A 7 -25.19 -7.16 -24.16
C GLN A 7 -24.51 -7.37 -25.53
N ALA A 8 -25.25 -7.42 -26.63
CA ALA A 8 -24.68 -7.56 -27.97
C ALA A 8 -24.05 -6.26 -28.46
N SER A 9 -24.55 -5.11 -28.02
CA SER A 9 -23.95 -3.80 -28.26
C SER A 9 -22.66 -3.63 -27.45
N ALA A 10 -22.64 -4.04 -26.18
CA ALA A 10 -21.43 -4.07 -25.37
C ALA A 10 -20.33 -4.98 -25.97
N ARG A 11 -20.72 -6.14 -26.50
CA ARG A 11 -19.80 -7.11 -27.10
C ARG A 11 -19.13 -6.61 -28.38
N ARG A 12 -19.85 -5.87 -29.24
CA ARG A 12 -19.28 -5.24 -30.44
C ARG A 12 -18.36 -4.06 -30.13
N ILE A 13 -18.55 -3.41 -28.98
CA ILE A 13 -17.69 -2.33 -28.50
C ILE A 13 -16.34 -2.91 -28.02
N LEU A 14 -16.38 -4.02 -27.28
CA LEU A 14 -15.20 -4.78 -26.84
C LEU A 14 -14.34 -5.26 -28.02
N GLU A 15 -14.95 -5.85 -29.05
CA GLU A 15 -14.24 -6.36 -30.24
C GLU A 15 -13.52 -5.26 -31.06
N ARG A 16 -13.92 -3.98 -30.91
CA ARG A 16 -13.26 -2.85 -31.58
C ARG A 16 -12.15 -2.21 -30.75
N ALA A 17 -12.15 -2.40 -29.43
CA ALA A 17 -11.10 -1.91 -28.55
C ALA A 17 -9.82 -2.78 -28.63
N ASP A 18 -9.97 -4.08 -28.87
CA ASP A 18 -8.88 -5.08 -28.89
C ASP A 18 -8.13 -5.22 -30.23
N ALA A 19 -8.46 -4.42 -31.25
CA ALA A 19 -7.80 -4.53 -32.55
C ALA A 19 -6.35 -3.99 -32.52
N PRO A 20 -5.35 -4.74 -33.05
CA PRO A 20 -3.96 -4.28 -33.10
C PRO A 20 -3.81 -3.06 -34.04
N PRO A 21 -2.84 -2.16 -33.77
CA PRO A 21 -2.74 -0.89 -34.49
C PRO A 21 -2.36 -1.10 -35.95
N ALA A 22 -3.19 -0.59 -36.87
CA ALA A 22 -2.72 -0.27 -38.22
C ALA A 22 -1.74 0.89 -38.12
N GLN A 23 -0.60 0.78 -38.80
CA GLN A 23 0.46 1.79 -38.75
C GLN A 23 -0.05 3.17 -39.15
N GLY A 24 -0.14 4.09 -38.18
CA GLY A 24 -0.41 5.50 -38.38
C GLY A 24 -1.55 6.08 -37.55
N GLY A 25 -1.22 6.73 -36.43
CA GLY A 25 -1.94 7.91 -35.94
C GLY A 25 -2.65 7.79 -34.59
N SER A 26 -2.04 8.33 -33.53
CA SER A 26 -2.69 8.61 -32.23
C SER A 26 -3.88 9.58 -32.32
N ARG A 27 -4.04 10.29 -33.47
CA ARG A 27 -5.12 11.26 -33.71
C ARG A 27 -6.48 10.62 -34.02
N SER A 28 -6.52 9.36 -34.49
CA SER A 28 -7.79 8.69 -34.82
C SER A 28 -8.55 8.15 -33.60
N ARG A 29 -7.84 7.86 -32.50
CA ARG A 29 -8.45 7.36 -31.24
C ARG A 29 -9.20 8.47 -30.49
N ALA A 30 -8.59 9.64 -30.35
CA ALA A 30 -9.24 10.79 -29.70
C ALA A 30 -10.54 11.20 -30.43
N LEU A 31 -10.58 11.10 -31.76
CA LEU A 31 -11.77 11.42 -32.56
C LEU A 31 -12.90 10.39 -32.39
N ALA A 32 -12.56 9.10 -32.28
CA ALA A 32 -13.54 8.03 -32.02
C ALA A 32 -14.12 8.12 -30.61
N ILE A 33 -13.28 8.47 -29.62
CA ILE A 33 -13.67 8.70 -28.22
C ILE A 33 -14.57 9.94 -28.10
N PHE A 34 -14.26 11.03 -28.81
CA PHE A 34 -15.11 12.23 -28.87
C PHE A 34 -16.49 11.95 -29.48
N LEU A 35 -16.56 11.13 -30.53
CA LEU A 35 -17.83 10.71 -31.12
C LEU A 35 -18.66 9.83 -30.14
N LEU A 36 -18.00 9.01 -29.32
CA LEU A 36 -18.65 8.16 -28.33
C LEU A 36 -19.30 8.98 -27.21
N ILE A 37 -18.60 10.02 -26.71
CA ILE A 37 -19.12 10.98 -25.72
C ILE A 37 -20.32 11.75 -26.30
N ALA A 38 -20.25 12.18 -27.56
CA ALA A 38 -21.34 12.90 -28.23
C ALA A 38 -22.60 12.03 -28.46
N LEU A 39 -22.45 10.72 -28.69
CA LEU A 39 -23.58 9.80 -28.84
C LEU A 39 -24.28 9.47 -27.51
N LEU A 40 -23.54 9.45 -26.40
CA LEU A 40 -24.10 9.19 -25.07
C LEU A 40 -24.75 10.43 -24.44
N ALA A 41 -24.42 11.64 -24.90
CA ALA A 41 -24.89 12.91 -24.33
C ALA A 41 -26.11 13.55 -25.03
N ALA A 42 -26.67 12.95 -26.09
CA ALA A 42 -27.77 13.56 -26.84
C ALA A 42 -29.15 13.36 -26.16
N PRO A 43 -29.93 14.42 -25.87
CA PRO A 43 -31.28 14.27 -25.33
C PRO A 43 -32.27 13.85 -26.44
N ALA A 44 -33.21 12.97 -26.09
CA ALA A 44 -34.20 12.42 -27.01
C ALA A 44 -35.18 13.49 -27.53
N ALA A 45 -35.25 13.67 -28.85
CA ALA A 45 -36.29 14.48 -29.48
C ALA A 45 -37.65 13.75 -29.49
N PRO A 46 -38.78 14.43 -29.24
CA PRO A 46 -40.09 13.79 -29.17
C PRO A 46 -40.64 13.45 -30.57
N ARG A 47 -41.24 12.27 -30.72
CA ARG A 47 -41.99 11.86 -31.92
C ARG A 47 -43.39 12.46 -31.90
N SER A 48 -43.77 13.21 -32.93
CA SER A 48 -45.16 13.56 -33.27
C SER A 48 -45.55 12.93 -34.61
N GLY A 49 -46.75 12.35 -34.69
CA GLY A 49 -47.20 11.50 -35.80
C GLY A 49 -48.16 12.13 -36.83
N PHE A 50 -48.26 11.41 -37.96
CA PHE A 50 -49.32 11.28 -39.00
C PHE A 50 -49.73 12.51 -39.86
N PRO A 51 -50.36 12.35 -41.07
CA PRO A 51 -50.65 11.15 -41.90
C PRO A 51 -50.36 11.28 -43.44
N ASP A 52 -50.74 10.22 -44.18
CA ASP A 52 -50.69 9.94 -45.64
C ASP A 52 -51.16 11.02 -46.62
N SER A 53 -50.58 11.05 -47.84
CA SER A 53 -51.31 10.98 -49.13
C SER A 53 -50.37 10.99 -50.35
N ALA A 54 -50.82 10.33 -51.42
CA ALA A 54 -50.13 9.99 -52.66
C ALA A 54 -50.05 11.13 -53.69
N GLN A 55 -49.07 11.08 -54.62
CA GLN A 55 -49.29 11.06 -56.08
C GLN A 55 -48.01 11.02 -56.93
N SER A 56 -48.18 10.44 -58.12
CA SER A 56 -47.24 10.07 -59.19
C SER A 56 -46.75 11.25 -60.04
N ALA A 57 -45.52 11.18 -60.58
CA ALA A 57 -45.22 11.42 -62.01
C ALA A 57 -43.75 11.11 -62.36
N ALA A 58 -43.55 10.56 -63.55
CA ALA A 58 -42.30 10.03 -64.11
C ALA A 58 -41.51 11.06 -64.94
N MET A 59 -40.17 10.88 -65.06
CA MET A 59 -39.37 10.89 -66.31
C MET A 59 -37.85 10.86 -65.99
N SER A 60 -37.13 9.97 -66.69
CA SER A 60 -35.65 9.80 -66.74
C SER A 60 -35.07 10.63 -67.91
N PRO A 61 -33.75 10.66 -68.24
CA PRO A 61 -32.54 10.23 -67.51
C PRO A 61 -31.34 11.24 -67.56
N ALA A 62 -30.22 10.84 -66.94
CA ALA A 62 -28.80 11.19 -67.22
C ALA A 62 -28.12 12.37 -66.48
N GLY A 63 -26.91 12.11 -65.98
CA GLY A 63 -25.87 13.13 -65.75
C GLY A 63 -25.18 13.07 -64.38
N ALA A 64 -23.92 12.62 -64.36
CA ALA A 64 -23.05 12.48 -63.20
C ALA A 64 -22.65 13.82 -62.54
N GLY A 65 -22.38 13.81 -61.22
CA GLY A 65 -21.58 14.87 -60.56
C GLY A 65 -21.91 15.19 -59.10
N SER A 66 -21.67 14.29 -58.15
CA SER A 66 -21.69 14.61 -56.71
C SER A 66 -20.26 14.59 -56.13
N ARG A 67 -19.68 15.78 -55.86
CA ARG A 67 -18.51 15.92 -54.95
C ARG A 67 -18.15 17.34 -54.50
N ALA A 68 -19.07 18.30 -54.52
CA ALA A 68 -18.72 19.70 -54.21
C ALA A 68 -19.63 20.45 -53.21
N ARG A 69 -20.52 19.78 -52.46
CA ARG A 69 -21.40 20.46 -51.45
C ARG A 69 -21.15 20.11 -49.99
N GLU A 70 -20.21 19.22 -49.66
CA GLU A 70 -19.89 18.86 -48.27
C GLU A 70 -18.80 19.71 -47.60
N SER A 71 -18.10 20.56 -48.35
CA SER A 71 -16.94 21.30 -47.82
C SER A 71 -17.28 22.58 -47.02
N ASP A 72 -18.51 23.09 -47.11
CA ASP A 72 -18.83 24.43 -46.59
C ASP A 72 -19.61 24.43 -45.25
N HIS A 73 -20.16 23.28 -44.85
CA HIS A 73 -20.82 23.14 -43.55
C HIS A 73 -19.82 22.83 -42.42
N MET A 74 -18.70 22.16 -42.72
CA MET A 74 -17.67 21.82 -41.73
C MET A 74 -16.83 23.02 -41.27
N LYS A 75 -16.74 24.10 -42.07
CA LYS A 75 -15.94 25.28 -41.71
C LYS A 75 -16.65 26.25 -40.77
N ARG A 76 -17.97 26.16 -40.60
CA ARG A 76 -18.74 27.02 -39.68
C ARG A 76 -18.92 26.46 -38.26
N LEU A 77 -18.52 25.21 -38.02
CA LEU A 77 -18.61 24.56 -36.71
C LEU A 77 -17.32 24.67 -35.85
N MET A 78 -16.21 25.18 -36.41
CA MET A 78 -14.95 25.38 -35.66
C MET A 78 -14.82 26.73 -34.95
N ALA A 79 -15.90 27.52 -34.87
CA ALA A 79 -15.88 28.81 -34.20
C ALA A 79 -17.10 28.97 -33.28
N ILE A 80 -17.13 28.27 -32.15
CA ILE A 80 -17.82 28.61 -30.89
C ILE A 80 -17.27 27.65 -29.82
N GLY A 81 -16.69 28.18 -28.72
CA GLY A 81 -16.37 27.39 -27.53
C GLY A 81 -14.99 27.60 -26.91
N VAL A 82 -14.55 28.85 -26.72
CA VAL A 82 -13.55 29.18 -25.68
C VAL A 82 -14.30 29.60 -24.42
N ALA A 83 -13.79 29.14 -23.27
CA ALA A 83 -14.08 29.53 -21.89
C ALA A 83 -15.23 28.80 -21.16
N ALA A 84 -14.83 27.81 -20.36
CA ALA A 84 -15.38 27.59 -19.02
C ALA A 84 -14.30 26.89 -18.17
N ALA A 85 -13.38 27.69 -17.63
CA ALA A 85 -12.64 27.31 -16.43
C ALA A 85 -13.62 27.46 -15.26
N VAL A 86 -14.03 26.34 -14.66
CA VAL A 86 -14.76 26.35 -13.39
C VAL A 86 -13.79 25.92 -12.31
N SER A 87 -13.52 26.88 -11.43
CA SER A 87 -12.82 26.76 -10.17
C SER A 87 -13.45 25.68 -9.30
N MET A 88 -12.72 24.61 -8.99
CA MET A 88 -13.11 23.66 -7.94
C MET A 88 -12.51 24.11 -6.62
N SER A 89 -13.32 24.79 -5.82
CA SER A 89 -13.11 24.96 -4.39
C SER A 89 -14.15 24.13 -3.64
N GLY A 90 -13.68 23.17 -2.84
CA GLY A 90 -14.36 22.72 -1.62
C GLY A 90 -15.29 21.51 -1.72
N ALA A 91 -14.71 20.31 -1.73
CA ALA A 91 -15.09 19.18 -0.86
C ALA A 91 -14.05 18.07 -1.09
N ALA A 92 -13.12 17.93 -0.14
CA ALA A 92 -12.12 16.88 -0.14
C ALA A 92 -12.76 15.55 0.28
N HIS A 93 -12.82 14.59 -0.64
CA HIS A 93 -12.86 13.13 -0.35
C HIS A 93 -12.17 12.32 -1.46
N ALA A 94 -11.22 12.93 -2.20
CA ALA A 94 -10.20 12.11 -2.84
C ALA A 94 -9.31 11.58 -1.72
N GLN A 95 -9.25 10.26 -1.55
CA GLN A 95 -8.26 9.60 -0.72
C GLN A 95 -6.88 10.12 -1.16
N ALA A 96 -6.32 11.03 -0.36
CA ALA A 96 -5.01 11.61 -0.62
C ALA A 96 -3.98 10.51 -0.35
N GLY A 97 -3.59 9.84 -1.42
CA GLY A 97 -2.67 8.71 -1.43
C GLY A 97 -3.27 7.58 -2.26
N LEU A 98 -2.39 6.86 -2.97
CA LEU A 98 -2.64 5.52 -3.52
C LEU A 98 -3.02 5.42 -5.02
N GLY A 99 -2.36 6.25 -5.84
CA GLY A 99 -1.94 6.15 -7.25
C GLY A 99 -2.57 5.24 -8.33
N CYS A 100 -3.77 4.67 -8.18
CA CYS A 100 -4.50 4.12 -9.35
C CYS A 100 -6.04 4.16 -9.26
N PRO A 101 -6.68 5.34 -9.42
CA PRO A 101 -8.13 5.45 -9.26
C PRO A 101 -8.97 4.58 -10.21
N GLY A 102 -8.41 4.13 -11.34
CA GLY A 102 -9.12 3.33 -12.35
C GLY A 102 -8.91 1.82 -12.27
N ASP A 103 -8.05 1.33 -11.39
CA ASP A 103 -7.76 -0.11 -11.24
C ASP A 103 -8.73 -0.71 -10.20
N THR A 104 -9.86 -1.20 -10.70
CA THR A 104 -10.98 -1.69 -9.88
C THR A 104 -10.76 -3.12 -9.36
N ASN A 105 -9.85 -3.86 -9.99
CA ASN A 105 -9.57 -5.26 -9.65
C ASN A 105 -8.25 -5.44 -8.86
N VAL A 106 -7.45 -4.37 -8.75
CA VAL A 106 -6.19 -4.25 -8.03
C VAL A 106 -5.07 -5.12 -8.64
N ASP A 107 -5.03 -5.23 -9.97
CA ASP A 107 -4.01 -5.99 -10.71
C ASP A 107 -2.88 -5.11 -11.27
N GLN A 108 -2.90 -3.81 -10.94
CA GLN A 108 -1.96 -2.77 -11.35
C GLN A 108 -2.00 -2.46 -12.85
N LYS A 109 -3.12 -2.78 -13.49
CA LYS A 109 -3.47 -2.33 -14.82
C LYS A 109 -4.88 -1.78 -14.80
N VAL A 110 -5.11 -0.80 -15.64
CA VAL A 110 -6.45 -0.33 -15.95
C VAL A 110 -6.76 -0.79 -17.36
N ASP A 111 -7.59 -1.83 -17.47
CA ASP A 111 -7.88 -2.49 -18.73
C ASP A 111 -9.37 -2.82 -18.93
N GLY A 112 -9.65 -3.74 -19.86
CA GLY A 112 -11.01 -4.16 -20.19
C GLY A 112 -11.75 -4.81 -19.02
N ILE A 113 -11.04 -5.38 -18.04
CA ILE A 113 -11.62 -5.97 -16.84
C ILE A 113 -12.17 -4.85 -15.94
N ASP A 114 -11.43 -3.76 -15.76
CA ASP A 114 -11.88 -2.63 -14.94
C ASP A 114 -13.06 -1.90 -15.54
N LEU A 115 -13.02 -1.73 -16.86
CA LEU A 115 -14.13 -1.21 -17.62
C LEU A 115 -15.38 -2.09 -17.43
N ALA A 116 -15.22 -3.42 -17.46
CA ALA A 116 -16.34 -4.33 -17.23
C ALA A 116 -16.87 -4.22 -15.80
N THR A 117 -16.03 -4.02 -14.79
CA THR A 117 -16.45 -3.81 -13.40
C THR A 117 -17.39 -2.60 -13.28
N VAL A 118 -17.01 -1.45 -13.83
CA VAL A 118 -17.85 -0.23 -13.81
C VAL A 118 -19.12 -0.43 -14.65
N LEU A 119 -19.01 -0.93 -15.88
CA LEU A 119 -20.16 -1.05 -16.79
C LEU A 119 -21.21 -2.08 -16.32
N THR A 120 -20.80 -3.17 -15.66
CA THR A 120 -21.74 -4.18 -15.15
C THR A 120 -22.50 -3.71 -13.91
N ARG A 121 -22.04 -2.65 -13.25
CA ARG A 121 -22.63 -2.08 -12.03
C ARG A 121 -23.23 -0.69 -12.23
N TRP A 122 -23.37 -0.28 -13.49
CA TRP A 122 -23.88 1.04 -13.87
C TRP A 122 -25.19 1.39 -13.17
N GLY A 123 -25.23 2.56 -12.52
CA GLY A 123 -26.40 3.07 -11.80
C GLY A 123 -26.74 2.31 -10.51
N MET A 124 -25.90 1.38 -10.05
CA MET A 124 -26.04 0.76 -8.73
C MET A 124 -25.44 1.67 -7.65
N PRO A 125 -25.90 1.57 -6.38
CA PRO A 125 -25.29 2.34 -5.29
C PRO A 125 -23.83 1.92 -5.05
N GLY A 126 -22.92 2.90 -5.01
CA GLY A 126 -21.49 2.69 -4.79
C GLY A 126 -21.17 1.98 -3.48
N SER A 127 -21.93 2.28 -2.42
CA SER A 127 -21.85 1.57 -1.12
C SER A 127 -22.00 0.04 -1.20
N LYS A 128 -22.58 -0.52 -2.27
CA LYS A 128 -22.66 -1.98 -2.49
C LYS A 128 -21.51 -2.54 -3.32
N PHE A 129 -20.88 -1.70 -4.14
CA PHE A 129 -19.79 -2.06 -5.05
C PHE A 129 -18.72 -0.96 -5.02
N PRO A 130 -18.04 -0.77 -3.87
CA PRO A 130 -17.10 0.34 -3.68
C PRO A 130 -15.95 0.31 -4.70
N GLN A 131 -15.58 -0.86 -5.21
CA GLN A 131 -14.57 -0.98 -6.26
C GLN A 131 -15.01 -0.46 -7.64
N ALA A 132 -16.30 -0.19 -7.87
CA ALA A 132 -16.82 0.35 -9.11
C ALA A 132 -17.16 1.86 -9.00
N ASP A 133 -17.19 2.39 -7.77
CA ASP A 133 -17.36 3.80 -7.42
C ASP A 133 -15.97 4.40 -7.22
N CYS A 134 -15.33 4.75 -8.33
CA CYS A 134 -13.92 5.14 -8.41
C CYS A 134 -13.67 6.56 -7.88
N ASN A 135 -14.72 7.39 -7.76
CA ASN A 135 -14.64 8.74 -7.19
C ASN A 135 -15.23 8.87 -5.76
N ASP A 136 -15.75 7.78 -5.20
CA ASP A 136 -16.38 7.68 -3.88
C ASP A 136 -17.53 8.69 -3.69
N ASP A 137 -18.30 8.95 -4.74
CA ASP A 137 -19.45 9.87 -4.67
C ASP A 137 -20.78 9.16 -4.33
N GLY A 138 -20.74 7.82 -4.20
CA GLY A 138 -21.87 6.98 -3.84
C GLY A 138 -22.68 6.50 -5.05
N ALA A 139 -22.34 6.90 -6.28
CA ALA A 139 -22.93 6.45 -7.52
C ALA A 139 -21.90 5.71 -8.39
N ILE A 140 -22.39 4.91 -9.34
CA ILE A 140 -21.56 4.26 -10.36
C ILE A 140 -22.02 4.77 -11.71
N ASP A 141 -21.32 5.76 -12.26
CA ASP A 141 -21.75 6.53 -13.40
C ASP A 141 -20.62 7.00 -14.35
N GLY A 142 -20.91 8.05 -15.12
CA GLY A 142 -20.00 8.62 -16.11
C GLY A 142 -18.66 9.09 -15.54
N LEU A 143 -18.62 9.49 -14.26
CA LEU A 143 -17.40 9.94 -13.61
C LEU A 143 -16.47 8.76 -13.31
N ASP A 144 -17.00 7.62 -12.89
CA ASP A 144 -16.22 6.39 -12.68
C ASP A 144 -15.66 5.85 -13.99
N LEU A 145 -16.50 5.85 -15.04
CA LEU A 145 -16.05 5.47 -16.37
C LEU A 145 -14.93 6.41 -16.87
N ALA A 146 -15.05 7.71 -16.62
CA ALA A 146 -14.01 8.66 -17.00
C ALA A 146 -12.69 8.38 -16.26
N ILE A 147 -12.75 7.96 -15.00
CA ILE A 147 -11.58 7.58 -14.21
C ILE A 147 -10.91 6.33 -14.79
N VAL A 148 -11.66 5.26 -15.06
CA VAL A 148 -11.14 4.04 -15.69
C VAL A 148 -10.53 4.35 -17.07
N LEU A 149 -11.21 5.12 -17.90
CA LEU A 149 -10.69 5.46 -19.23
C LEU A 149 -9.46 6.38 -19.18
N ALA A 150 -9.37 7.27 -18.19
CA ALA A 150 -8.22 8.16 -18.00
C ALA A 150 -6.99 7.40 -17.46
N GLY A 151 -7.21 6.34 -16.69
CA GLY A 151 -6.15 5.49 -16.14
C GLY A 151 -5.63 4.40 -17.07
N TRP A 152 -6.20 4.25 -18.27
CA TRP A 152 -5.96 3.10 -19.15
C TRP A 152 -4.47 2.79 -19.39
N GLY A 153 -4.05 1.58 -19.04
CA GLY A 153 -2.67 1.12 -19.17
C GLY A 153 -2.08 0.64 -17.85
N ASP A 154 -0.75 0.53 -17.81
CA ASP A 154 -0.03 0.11 -16.61
C ASP A 154 -0.15 1.19 -15.53
N CYS A 155 -0.44 0.77 -14.31
CA CYS A 155 -0.55 1.69 -13.21
C CYS A 155 0.75 1.84 -12.42
N PRO A 156 1.33 3.05 -12.36
CA PRO A 156 2.57 3.24 -11.64
C PRO A 156 2.32 3.15 -10.13
N ILE A 157 2.87 2.11 -9.52
CA ILE A 157 2.95 1.95 -8.07
C ILE A 157 3.67 3.17 -7.48
N GLY A 158 3.16 3.70 -6.36
CA GLY A 158 3.82 4.79 -5.66
C GLY A 158 5.21 4.37 -5.16
N VAL A 159 6.22 5.19 -5.41
CA VAL A 159 7.57 4.99 -4.90
C VAL A 159 7.93 6.20 -4.04
N PRO A 160 8.27 6.00 -2.76
CA PRO A 160 8.77 7.08 -1.93
C PRO A 160 10.00 7.75 -2.57
N SER A 161 10.07 9.07 -2.51
CA SER A 161 11.17 9.84 -3.11
C SER A 161 12.57 9.53 -2.53
N TRP A 162 12.61 8.86 -1.37
CA TRP A 162 13.83 8.45 -0.66
C TRP A 162 14.27 7.02 -0.96
N ALA A 163 13.56 6.31 -1.85
CA ALA A 163 13.70 4.88 -2.03
C ALA A 163 13.95 4.43 -3.48
N THR A 164 14.84 3.46 -3.61
CA THR A 164 14.93 2.57 -4.76
C THR A 164 14.02 1.35 -4.58
N VAL A 165 13.21 1.01 -5.58
CA VAL A 165 12.36 -0.18 -5.57
C VAL A 165 13.20 -1.46 -5.74
N LEU A 166 13.00 -2.43 -4.85
CA LEU A 166 13.55 -3.78 -4.98
C LEU A 166 12.50 -4.76 -5.50
N GLU A 167 11.30 -4.74 -4.90
CA GLU A 167 10.15 -5.53 -5.34
C GLU A 167 8.90 -4.67 -5.20
N ALA A 168 8.19 -4.43 -6.30
CA ALA A 168 7.07 -3.50 -6.30
C ALA A 168 5.81 -4.11 -5.67
N THR A 169 5.57 -5.41 -5.91
CA THR A 169 4.44 -6.18 -5.38
C THR A 169 4.89 -7.17 -4.29
N PRO A 170 4.01 -7.54 -3.34
CA PRO A 170 4.34 -8.53 -2.34
C PRO A 170 4.62 -9.89 -2.96
N ASN A 171 5.82 -10.43 -2.70
CA ASN A 171 6.23 -11.73 -3.21
C ASN A 171 5.34 -12.85 -2.62
N PRO A 172 4.63 -13.64 -3.44
CA PRO A 172 3.73 -14.68 -2.95
C PRO A 172 4.42 -15.84 -2.24
N GLU A 173 5.74 -16.02 -2.43
CA GLU A 173 6.55 -17.00 -1.70
C GLU A 173 6.86 -16.55 -0.26
N VAL A 174 6.88 -15.23 -0.02
CA VAL A 174 7.13 -14.63 1.30
C VAL A 174 5.80 -14.33 1.99
N VAL A 175 4.96 -13.50 1.36
CA VAL A 175 3.65 -13.12 1.86
C VAL A 175 2.63 -14.12 1.33
N THR A 176 2.57 -15.30 1.93
CA THR A 176 1.75 -16.42 1.44
C THR A 176 0.24 -16.18 1.61
N ASN A 177 -0.18 -15.35 2.58
CA ASN A 177 -1.57 -15.00 2.82
C ASN A 177 -2.12 -14.04 1.73
N PRO A 178 -3.11 -14.44 0.91
CA PRO A 178 -3.67 -13.59 -0.14
C PRO A 178 -4.34 -12.31 0.37
N ALA A 179 -4.97 -12.34 1.56
CA ALA A 179 -5.60 -11.16 2.14
C ALA A 179 -4.56 -10.12 2.56
N LEU A 180 -3.42 -10.57 3.07
CA LEU A 180 -2.30 -9.70 3.43
C LEU A 180 -1.66 -9.08 2.19
N ARG A 181 -1.46 -9.87 1.12
CA ARG A 181 -1.03 -9.33 -0.18
C ARG A 181 -2.00 -8.28 -0.71
N LYS A 182 -3.30 -8.56 -0.67
CA LYS A 182 -4.33 -7.59 -1.09
C LYS A 182 -4.26 -6.30 -0.28
N ALA A 183 -4.05 -6.37 1.04
CA ALA A 183 -3.91 -5.18 1.89
C ALA A 183 -2.65 -4.36 1.54
N ILE A 184 -1.53 -5.03 1.27
CA ILE A 184 -0.29 -4.37 0.81
C ILE A 184 -0.52 -3.69 -0.54
N THR A 185 -1.08 -4.39 -1.52
CA THR A 185 -1.33 -3.82 -2.85
C THR A 185 -2.33 -2.66 -2.78
N ALA A 186 -3.35 -2.74 -1.92
CA ALA A 186 -4.31 -1.67 -1.70
C ALA A 186 -3.66 -0.39 -1.16
N ALA A 187 -2.49 -0.49 -0.51
CA ALA A 187 -1.69 0.66 -0.09
C ALA A 187 -0.90 1.30 -1.25
N ASN A 188 -1.04 0.83 -2.50
CA ASN A 188 -0.47 1.35 -3.75
C ASN A 188 0.92 2.01 -3.61
N LEU A 189 1.81 1.30 -2.94
CA LEU A 189 3.19 1.68 -2.67
C LEU A 189 4.06 0.45 -2.89
N ALA A 190 5.30 0.66 -3.32
CA ALA A 190 6.21 -0.44 -3.58
C ALA A 190 6.45 -1.26 -2.30
N TRP A 191 6.25 -2.57 -2.36
CA TRP A 191 6.30 -3.42 -1.16
C TRP A 191 7.68 -3.48 -0.51
N ARG A 192 8.74 -3.76 -1.28
CA ARG A 192 10.11 -3.84 -0.77
C ARG A 192 10.97 -2.78 -1.45
N VAL A 193 11.54 -1.93 -0.61
CA VAL A 193 12.37 -0.81 -1.06
C VAL A 193 13.71 -0.82 -0.34
N ARG A 194 14.67 -0.08 -0.90
CA ARG A 194 15.94 0.23 -0.26
C ARG A 194 16.04 1.74 -0.12
N ASP A 195 16.36 2.21 1.07
CA ASP A 195 16.66 3.61 1.31
C ASP A 195 17.96 4.02 0.59
N ASP A 196 17.91 5.11 -0.17
CA ASP A 196 19.02 5.52 -1.05
C ASP A 196 20.25 6.04 -0.31
N VAL A 197 20.07 6.49 0.94
CA VAL A 197 21.15 7.07 1.76
C VAL A 197 21.84 5.98 2.58
N THR A 198 21.05 5.17 3.28
CA THR A 198 21.54 4.20 4.27
C THR A 198 21.72 2.80 3.69
N GLY A 199 21.10 2.50 2.54
CA GLY A 199 21.03 1.15 2.01
C GLY A 199 20.15 0.20 2.83
N ILE A 200 19.39 0.68 3.82
CA ILE A 200 18.50 -0.13 4.64
C ILE A 200 17.33 -0.63 3.77
N GLU A 201 17.12 -1.94 3.76
CA GLU A 201 15.95 -2.54 3.14
C GLU A 201 14.73 -2.42 4.05
N MET A 202 13.61 -1.97 3.50
CA MET A 202 12.37 -1.75 4.22
C MET A 202 11.19 -2.42 3.52
N LEU A 203 10.24 -2.86 4.31
CA LEU A 203 9.01 -3.50 3.83
C LEU A 203 7.81 -2.63 4.20
N LEU A 204 6.88 -2.51 3.25
CA LEU A 204 5.62 -1.81 3.44
C LEU A 204 4.70 -2.63 4.34
N VAL A 205 4.24 -1.99 5.40
CA VAL A 205 3.19 -2.48 6.30
C VAL A 205 1.90 -1.74 5.96
N PRO A 206 0.83 -2.44 5.57
CA PRO A 206 -0.43 -1.78 5.22
C PRO A 206 -1.16 -1.27 6.47
N PRO A 207 -2.10 -0.32 6.33
CA PRO A 207 -3.02 0.04 7.40
C PRO A 207 -3.81 -1.18 7.88
N GLY A 208 -4.25 -1.16 9.12
CA GLY A 208 -5.05 -2.25 9.65
C GLY A 208 -5.37 -2.14 11.13
N THR A 209 -6.24 -3.05 11.58
CA THR A 209 -6.67 -3.15 12.98
C THR A 209 -6.25 -4.49 13.55
N PHE A 210 -5.76 -4.50 14.78
CA PHE A 210 -5.35 -5.72 15.47
C PHE A 210 -5.60 -5.64 16.99
N GLN A 211 -5.51 -6.79 17.65
CA GLN A 211 -5.51 -6.88 19.10
C GLN A 211 -4.06 -6.78 19.61
N MET A 212 -3.74 -5.65 20.26
CA MET A 212 -2.44 -5.41 20.87
C MET A 212 -2.45 -5.88 22.34
N GLY A 213 -1.36 -6.51 22.79
CA GLY A 213 -1.22 -7.07 24.13
C GLY A 213 -1.14 -8.60 24.14
N ALA A 214 -1.29 -9.22 25.31
CA ALA A 214 -1.14 -10.67 25.47
C ALA A 214 -1.93 -11.50 24.43
N SER A 215 -1.28 -12.47 23.79
CA SER A 215 -1.96 -13.39 22.87
C SER A 215 -2.95 -14.29 23.62
N PRO A 216 -4.09 -14.68 23.01
CA PRO A 216 -5.11 -15.49 23.68
C PRO A 216 -4.56 -16.81 24.22
N GLY A 217 -4.76 -17.04 25.53
CA GLY A 217 -4.35 -18.28 26.19
C GLY A 217 -2.85 -18.43 26.41
N ASP A 218 -2.06 -17.36 26.23
CA ASP A 218 -0.62 -17.36 26.52
C ASP A 218 -0.37 -17.50 28.04
N PRO A 219 0.18 -18.63 28.50
CA PRO A 219 0.43 -18.84 29.92
C PRO A 219 1.65 -18.04 30.45
N GLN A 220 2.45 -17.47 29.55
CA GLN A 220 3.66 -16.70 29.88
C GLN A 220 3.43 -15.19 29.79
N ALA A 221 2.21 -14.75 29.49
CA ALA A 221 1.85 -13.33 29.44
C ALA A 221 2.09 -12.64 30.78
N SER A 222 2.89 -11.57 30.73
CA SER A 222 3.18 -10.70 31.86
C SER A 222 2.05 -9.69 32.07
N THR A 223 1.94 -9.16 33.28
CA THR A 223 0.83 -8.26 33.67
C THR A 223 0.84 -6.93 32.91
N ASP A 224 2.00 -6.49 32.43
CA ASP A 224 2.20 -5.27 31.65
C ASP A 224 1.84 -5.41 30.16
N GLU A 225 1.47 -6.63 29.73
CA GLU A 225 0.92 -6.93 28.39
C GLU A 225 -0.61 -6.73 28.34
N PHE A 226 -1.21 -6.33 29.47
CA PHE A 226 -2.64 -6.10 29.63
C PHE A 226 -2.98 -4.62 29.90
N PRO A 227 -4.21 -4.17 29.60
CA PRO A 227 -5.27 -4.93 28.92
C PRO A 227 -4.98 -5.15 27.44
N VAL A 228 -5.45 -6.29 26.93
CA VAL A 228 -5.55 -6.50 25.48
C VAL A 228 -6.56 -5.51 24.92
N ARG A 229 -6.20 -4.84 23.82
CA ARG A 229 -6.99 -3.75 23.27
C ARG A 229 -6.93 -3.69 21.75
N THR A 230 -7.99 -3.15 21.16
CA THR A 230 -8.05 -2.92 19.72
C THR A 230 -7.21 -1.70 19.36
N VAL A 231 -6.27 -1.87 18.44
CA VAL A 231 -5.47 -0.77 17.89
C VAL A 231 -5.69 -0.73 16.38
N THR A 232 -5.97 0.46 15.85
CA THR A 232 -6.05 0.72 14.41
C THR A 232 -4.89 1.61 14.00
N LEU A 233 -4.08 1.13 13.06
CA LEU A 233 -3.09 1.91 12.35
C LEU A 233 -3.70 2.39 11.04
N THR A 234 -3.87 3.71 10.90
CA THR A 234 -4.65 4.28 9.78
C THR A 234 -3.82 4.53 8.53
N HIS A 235 -2.50 4.55 8.67
CA HIS A 235 -1.57 4.84 7.57
C HIS A 235 -0.64 3.66 7.32
N ALA A 236 -0.28 3.45 6.05
CA ALA A 236 0.79 2.55 5.70
C ALA A 236 2.13 3.16 6.13
N PHE A 237 3.08 2.32 6.50
CA PHE A 237 4.42 2.75 6.86
C PHE A 237 5.45 1.71 6.41
N TYR A 238 6.69 2.14 6.25
CA TYR A 238 7.81 1.25 6.00
C TYR A 238 8.50 0.92 7.32
N LEU A 239 8.86 -0.35 7.51
CA LEU A 239 9.66 -0.81 8.64
C LEU A 239 10.91 -1.51 8.10
N GLY A 240 12.04 -1.36 8.78
CA GLY A 240 13.28 -2.05 8.47
C GLY A 240 13.03 -3.56 8.45
N ARG A 241 13.43 -4.21 7.35
CA ARG A 241 13.30 -5.66 7.17
C ARG A 241 14.04 -6.44 8.26
N PHE A 242 15.14 -5.85 8.73
CA PHE A 242 16.04 -6.32 9.76
C PHE A 242 16.24 -5.25 10.83
N GLU A 243 16.86 -5.62 11.94
CA GLU A 243 17.52 -4.68 12.85
C GLU A 243 18.60 -3.88 12.09
N THR A 244 18.84 -2.63 12.49
CA THR A 244 19.90 -1.80 11.89
C THR A 244 21.25 -2.45 12.16
N THR A 245 22.03 -2.72 11.11
CA THR A 245 23.31 -3.44 11.27
C THR A 245 24.44 -2.51 11.73
N GLN A 246 25.51 -3.10 12.26
CA GLN A 246 26.72 -2.36 12.62
C GLN A 246 27.28 -1.59 11.42
N SER A 247 27.29 -2.17 10.22
CA SER A 247 27.80 -1.47 9.03
C SER A 247 26.94 -0.28 8.61
N GLN A 248 25.61 -0.40 8.70
CA GLN A 248 24.69 0.70 8.42
C GLN A 248 24.85 1.83 9.44
N TRP A 249 25.00 1.49 10.73
CA TRP A 249 25.29 2.47 11.76
C TRP A 249 26.62 3.20 11.52
N ILE A 250 27.71 2.46 11.26
CA ILE A 250 29.04 3.03 11.01
C ILE A 250 29.02 3.96 9.80
N ALA A 251 28.32 3.58 8.73
CA ALA A 251 28.23 4.40 7.52
C ALA A 251 27.66 5.80 7.80
N MET A 252 26.72 5.92 8.74
CA MET A 252 26.09 7.19 9.10
C MET A 252 26.79 7.92 10.25
N MET A 253 27.25 7.18 11.27
CA MET A 253 27.72 7.75 12.54
C MET A 253 29.25 7.77 12.67
N GLY A 254 29.98 7.06 11.80
CA GLY A 254 31.44 7.03 11.77
C GLY A 254 32.13 6.22 12.88
N ALA A 255 31.39 5.70 13.86
CA ALA A 255 31.91 4.90 14.97
C ALA A 255 30.99 3.71 15.28
N ASN A 256 31.57 2.60 15.74
CA ASN A 256 30.83 1.40 16.12
C ASN A 256 30.78 1.21 17.64
N PRO A 257 29.61 1.39 18.29
CA PRO A 257 29.47 1.19 19.73
C PRO A 257 29.34 -0.28 20.12
N SER A 258 29.06 -1.19 19.17
CA SER A 258 28.75 -2.59 19.46
C SER A 258 29.79 -3.31 20.29
N TYR A 259 29.32 -4.19 21.17
CA TYR A 259 30.16 -5.13 21.90
C TYR A 259 30.65 -6.27 21.00
N PHE A 260 29.77 -6.81 20.15
CA PHE A 260 30.05 -7.97 19.30
C PHE A 260 30.71 -7.55 17.98
N GLN A 261 31.94 -7.01 18.07
CA GLN A 261 32.71 -6.48 16.94
C GLN A 261 34.19 -6.90 16.96
N GLY A 262 34.88 -6.71 15.83
CA GLY A 262 36.32 -6.99 15.70
C GLY A 262 36.62 -8.43 15.26
N PRO A 263 37.89 -8.87 15.31
CA PRO A 263 38.33 -10.13 14.70
C PRO A 263 37.66 -11.40 15.26
N SER A 264 37.12 -11.33 16.48
CA SER A 264 36.35 -12.42 17.10
C SER A 264 34.96 -12.61 16.50
N TYR A 265 34.47 -11.64 15.73
CA TYR A 265 33.15 -11.62 15.10
C TYR A 265 33.30 -11.28 13.61
N PRO A 266 33.70 -12.26 12.77
CA PRO A 266 34.00 -12.00 11.36
C PRO A 266 32.77 -11.54 10.55
N ASP A 267 31.57 -11.79 11.05
CA ASP A 267 30.27 -11.35 10.52
C ASP A 267 29.75 -10.06 11.16
N ALA A 268 30.55 -9.35 11.96
CA ALA A 268 30.13 -8.14 12.71
C ALA A 268 29.40 -7.10 11.86
N SER A 269 29.82 -6.90 10.60
CA SER A 269 29.17 -5.95 9.69
C SER A 269 27.68 -6.23 9.44
N GLN A 270 27.24 -7.49 9.59
CA GLN A 270 25.87 -7.95 9.38
C GLN A 270 25.12 -8.23 10.69
N ARG A 271 25.77 -8.07 11.84
CA ARG A 271 25.11 -8.15 13.14
C ARG A 271 24.32 -6.87 13.42
N PRO A 272 23.26 -6.91 14.25
CA PRO A 272 22.62 -5.70 14.71
C PRO A 272 23.64 -4.82 15.43
N VAL A 273 23.50 -3.50 15.28
CA VAL A 273 24.19 -2.58 16.17
C VAL A 273 23.61 -2.74 17.58
N ASP A 274 24.50 -2.84 18.56
CA ASP A 274 24.19 -3.01 19.97
C ASP A 274 24.93 -1.95 20.81
N GLN A 275 24.67 -1.89 22.12
CA GLN A 275 25.15 -0.82 23.00
C GLN A 275 24.74 0.60 22.54
N VAL A 276 23.65 0.71 21.78
CA VAL A 276 23.08 2.00 21.38
C VAL A 276 22.00 2.43 22.38
N THR A 277 22.12 3.66 22.88
CA THR A 277 21.08 4.27 23.71
C THR A 277 19.95 4.81 22.84
N TRP A 278 18.75 4.91 23.41
CA TRP A 278 17.63 5.56 22.73
C TRP A 278 17.97 6.99 22.30
N ASN A 279 18.70 7.73 23.15
CA ASN A 279 19.13 9.10 22.87
C ASN A 279 20.17 9.18 21.74
N ALA A 280 21.14 8.26 21.67
CA ALA A 280 22.13 8.21 20.61
C ALA A 280 21.49 7.90 19.24
N ILE A 281 20.46 7.06 19.23
CA ILE A 281 19.69 6.74 18.02
C ILE A 281 19.05 8.00 17.42
N GLN A 282 18.64 9.00 18.21
CA GLN A 282 18.00 10.21 17.68
C GLN A 282 18.88 10.97 16.67
N SER A 283 20.20 10.97 16.87
CA SER A 283 21.15 11.55 15.92
C SER A 283 21.19 10.78 14.60
N PHE A 284 21.16 9.44 14.66
CA PHE A 284 21.07 8.59 13.47
C PHE A 284 19.78 8.90 12.70
N LEU A 285 18.63 8.94 13.38
CA LEU A 285 17.33 9.23 12.78
C LEU A 285 17.28 10.61 12.12
N THR A 286 17.83 11.63 12.79
CA THR A 286 17.90 13.00 12.24
C THR A 286 18.74 13.05 10.97
N SER A 287 19.84 12.30 10.91
CA SER A 287 20.73 12.28 9.74
C SER A 287 20.15 11.55 8.53
N THR A 288 19.20 10.62 8.74
CA THR A 288 18.64 9.76 7.68
C THR A 288 17.23 10.15 7.26
N GLY A 289 16.53 10.94 8.09
CA GLY A 289 15.10 11.24 7.91
C GLY A 289 14.19 10.07 8.30
N MET A 290 14.70 9.11 9.06
CA MET A 290 13.94 7.96 9.59
C MET A 290 13.39 8.25 10.99
N ARG A 291 12.63 7.31 11.54
CA ARG A 291 12.14 7.34 12.93
C ARG A 291 12.25 5.94 13.57
N LEU A 292 12.08 5.87 14.88
CA LEU A 292 11.74 4.59 15.51
C LEU A 292 10.26 4.26 15.21
N PRO A 293 9.90 2.96 15.11
CA PRO A 293 8.50 2.56 15.11
C PRO A 293 7.85 2.94 16.44
N THR A 294 6.54 3.20 16.42
CA THR A 294 5.77 3.12 17.67
C THR A 294 5.74 1.67 18.15
N GLU A 295 5.47 1.48 19.43
CA GLU A 295 5.32 0.15 19.99
C GLU A 295 4.19 -0.65 19.29
N ALA A 296 3.12 0.05 18.91
CA ALA A 296 1.99 -0.52 18.19
C ALA A 296 2.35 -0.93 16.76
N GLU A 297 3.08 -0.07 16.02
CA GLU A 297 3.60 -0.41 14.70
C GLU A 297 4.50 -1.65 14.74
N TRP A 298 5.39 -1.71 15.74
CA TRP A 298 6.27 -2.85 15.94
C TRP A 298 5.48 -4.14 16.19
N GLU A 299 4.50 -4.12 17.12
CA GLU A 299 3.72 -5.33 17.42
C GLU A 299 2.85 -5.76 16.23
N PHE A 300 2.25 -4.82 15.52
CA PHE A 300 1.45 -5.10 14.33
C PHE A 300 2.30 -5.79 13.25
N ALA A 301 3.49 -5.24 12.98
CA ALA A 301 4.42 -5.82 12.03
C ALA A 301 4.95 -7.19 12.49
N CYS A 302 5.24 -7.37 13.79
CA CYS A 302 5.72 -8.63 14.36
C CYS A 302 4.67 -9.74 14.22
N ARG A 303 3.41 -9.43 14.54
CA ARG A 303 2.29 -10.37 14.42
C ARG A 303 2.04 -10.79 12.98
N ALA A 304 2.15 -9.88 12.01
CA ALA A 304 1.88 -10.16 10.60
C ALA A 304 0.54 -10.92 10.38
N GLY A 305 -0.49 -10.56 11.16
CA GLY A 305 -1.81 -11.17 11.14
C GLY A 305 -2.01 -12.39 12.07
N THR A 306 -0.98 -12.86 12.77
CA THR A 306 -1.14 -13.94 13.77
C THR A 306 -1.71 -13.44 15.10
N ILE A 307 -2.45 -14.32 15.77
CA ILE A 307 -2.93 -14.14 17.15
C ILE A 307 -2.19 -15.03 18.14
N THR A 308 -1.25 -15.87 17.70
CA THR A 308 -0.50 -16.79 18.56
C THR A 308 0.61 -16.07 19.35
N PRO A 309 1.19 -16.68 20.38
CA PRO A 309 2.31 -16.07 21.13
C PRO A 309 3.57 -15.86 20.30
N THR A 310 3.83 -16.66 19.27
CA THR A 310 4.93 -16.48 18.30
C THR A 310 4.38 -16.37 16.88
N TYR A 311 5.21 -15.99 15.89
CA TYR A 311 4.83 -16.01 14.48
C TYR A 311 5.22 -17.29 13.73
N ALA A 312 5.62 -18.35 14.44
CA ALA A 312 5.95 -19.63 13.82
C ALA A 312 4.70 -20.20 13.11
N THR A 313 4.88 -20.75 11.91
CA THR A 313 3.79 -21.30 11.09
C THR A 313 4.02 -22.75 10.71
N GLY A 314 2.94 -23.51 10.51
CA GLY A 314 3.02 -24.92 10.11
C GLY A 314 3.81 -25.76 11.10
N ASN A 315 4.91 -26.35 10.64
CA ASN A 315 5.81 -27.18 11.47
C ASN A 315 6.99 -26.39 12.05
N GLN A 316 7.05 -25.08 11.84
CA GLN A 316 8.12 -24.26 12.40
C GLN A 316 8.07 -24.27 13.93
N VAL A 317 9.24 -24.24 14.53
CA VAL A 317 9.44 -24.06 15.98
C VAL A 317 10.18 -22.75 16.24
N LEU A 318 10.32 -22.39 17.52
CA LEU A 318 11.01 -21.15 17.91
C LEU A 318 12.43 -21.05 17.33
N ASP A 319 13.16 -22.18 17.31
CA ASP A 319 14.52 -22.26 16.76
C ASP A 319 14.59 -21.86 15.28
N ASP A 320 13.50 -21.99 14.52
CA ASP A 320 13.47 -21.60 13.11
C ASP A 320 13.34 -20.09 12.93
N ILE A 321 12.80 -19.38 13.93
CA ILE A 321 12.39 -17.98 13.80
C ILE A 321 13.14 -17.00 14.70
N ALA A 322 13.85 -17.46 15.73
CA ALA A 322 14.45 -16.58 16.75
C ALA A 322 15.86 -17.00 17.18
N TRP A 323 16.68 -15.99 17.52
CA TRP A 323 17.95 -16.15 18.24
C TRP A 323 17.76 -15.88 19.73
N TYR A 324 17.83 -16.90 20.57
CA TYR A 324 17.60 -16.81 22.01
C TYR A 324 18.61 -17.66 22.78
N SER A 325 18.53 -17.71 24.11
CA SER A 325 19.63 -18.22 24.95
C SER A 325 20.09 -19.64 24.60
N ALA A 326 19.19 -20.51 24.12
CA ALA A 326 19.52 -21.88 23.78
C ALA A 326 20.30 -22.03 22.46
N ASN A 327 20.15 -21.11 21.51
CA ASN A 327 20.70 -21.25 20.16
C ASN A 327 21.60 -20.09 19.69
N ALA A 328 21.63 -18.97 20.42
CA ALA A 328 22.37 -17.78 20.02
C ALA A 328 23.87 -17.83 20.34
N GLY A 329 24.32 -18.82 21.12
CA GLY A 329 25.74 -18.98 21.47
C GLY A 329 26.30 -17.91 22.40
N GLY A 330 25.44 -17.22 23.16
CA GLY A 330 25.87 -16.18 24.10
C GLY A 330 26.22 -14.85 23.44
N GLN A 331 25.70 -14.58 22.25
CA GLN A 331 26.02 -13.41 21.43
C GLN A 331 24.86 -13.03 20.51
N THR A 332 24.92 -11.83 19.92
CA THR A 332 24.09 -11.49 18.76
C THR A 332 24.40 -12.42 17.57
N ASN A 333 23.59 -12.40 16.53
CA ASN A 333 23.88 -13.12 15.28
C ASN A 333 23.61 -12.19 14.09
N ALA A 334 24.16 -12.55 12.92
CA ALA A 334 23.87 -11.81 11.70
C ALA A 334 22.35 -11.77 11.44
N VAL A 335 21.87 -10.60 11.05
CA VAL A 335 20.44 -10.39 10.77
C VAL A 335 20.00 -11.25 9.58
N GLY A 336 18.74 -11.66 9.57
CA GLY A 336 18.17 -12.51 8.53
C GLY A 336 18.59 -13.97 8.60
N GLY A 337 19.27 -14.38 9.68
CA GLY A 337 19.70 -15.78 9.89
C GLY A 337 18.58 -16.75 10.27
N LYS A 338 17.39 -16.24 10.59
CA LYS A 338 16.18 -17.00 10.94
C LYS A 338 15.04 -16.72 9.96
N ALA A 339 14.03 -17.58 9.96
CA ALA A 339 12.86 -17.44 9.10
C ALA A 339 12.06 -16.17 9.45
N ALA A 340 11.61 -15.47 8.40
CA ALA A 340 10.78 -14.28 8.52
C ALA A 340 9.35 -14.61 8.96
N ASN A 341 8.64 -13.60 9.47
CA ASN A 341 7.20 -13.66 9.64
C ASN A 341 6.44 -13.50 8.31
N ALA A 342 5.11 -13.56 8.34
CA ALA A 342 4.26 -13.53 7.14
C ALA A 342 4.29 -12.21 6.34
N LEU A 343 4.92 -11.15 6.86
CA LEU A 343 5.18 -9.90 6.15
C LEU A 343 6.59 -9.83 5.54
N GLY A 344 7.49 -10.76 5.90
CA GLY A 344 8.88 -10.79 5.44
C GLY A 344 9.89 -10.17 6.40
N PHE A 345 9.47 -9.78 7.62
CA PHE A 345 10.38 -9.27 8.66
C PHE A 345 11.12 -10.40 9.34
N HIS A 346 12.42 -10.23 9.51
CA HIS A 346 13.28 -11.16 10.23
C HIS A 346 13.64 -10.62 11.61
N ASP A 347 14.03 -11.54 12.49
CA ASP A 347 14.54 -11.26 13.83
C ASP A 347 13.60 -10.38 14.65
N MET A 348 12.28 -10.50 14.41
CA MET A 348 11.28 -9.79 15.22
C MET A 348 11.15 -10.42 16.62
N LEU A 349 11.75 -11.59 16.85
CA LEU A 349 11.86 -12.26 18.14
C LEU A 349 13.32 -12.70 18.34
N GLY A 350 13.92 -12.32 19.46
CA GLY A 350 15.31 -12.64 19.78
C GLY A 350 16.33 -11.66 19.16
N ASN A 351 17.59 -12.09 19.14
CA ASN A 351 18.76 -11.32 18.72
C ASN A 351 19.03 -10.10 19.61
N VAL A 352 18.41 -8.94 19.40
CA VAL A 352 18.47 -7.82 20.35
C VAL A 352 17.07 -7.33 20.73
N TRP A 353 16.96 -6.74 21.92
CA TRP A 353 15.83 -5.88 22.19
C TRP A 353 15.88 -4.67 21.26
N GLU A 354 14.72 -4.27 20.77
CA GLU A 354 14.60 -3.13 19.86
C GLU A 354 13.91 -1.95 20.54
N TRP A 355 14.60 -0.80 20.56
CA TRP A 355 14.00 0.46 20.99
C TRP A 355 12.82 0.87 20.11
N THR A 356 11.74 1.35 20.74
CA THR A 356 10.61 2.00 20.07
C THR A 356 10.51 3.47 20.48
N ALA A 357 9.66 4.24 19.79
CA ALA A 357 9.50 5.67 20.07
C ALA A 357 8.84 5.94 21.45
N ASP A 358 7.97 5.05 21.88
CA ASP A 358 7.07 5.23 23.01
C ASP A 358 7.81 5.32 24.35
N TRP A 359 7.27 6.14 25.26
CA TRP A 359 7.55 5.95 26.68
C TRP A 359 6.93 4.61 27.12
N TYR A 360 7.65 3.83 27.90
CA TYR A 360 7.13 2.62 28.51
C TYR A 360 6.21 2.97 29.67
N GLY A 361 5.02 2.37 29.65
CA GLY A 361 3.99 2.57 30.65
C GLY A 361 2.83 1.60 30.49
N PRO A 362 1.81 1.70 31.36
CA PRO A 362 0.65 0.83 31.32
C PRO A 362 -0.17 1.08 30.05
N TYR A 363 -0.73 0.02 29.48
CA TYR A 363 -1.72 0.15 28.43
C TYR A 363 -3.01 0.74 28.99
N SER A 364 -3.59 1.69 28.27
CA SER A 364 -4.94 2.18 28.56
C SER A 364 -5.98 1.21 28.02
N ALA A 365 -7.09 1.04 28.75
CA ALA A 365 -8.24 0.30 28.26
C ALA A 365 -8.92 1.02 27.08
N GLY A 366 -9.60 0.25 26.22
CA GLY A 366 -10.39 0.77 25.10
C GLY A 366 -9.66 0.76 23.74
N ALA A 367 -10.42 1.00 22.68
CA ALA A 367 -9.90 1.05 21.33
C ALA A 367 -9.04 2.30 21.11
N GLN A 368 -7.93 2.17 20.38
CA GLN A 368 -7.02 3.26 20.07
C GLN A 368 -6.76 3.35 18.56
N THR A 369 -6.47 4.57 18.10
CA THR A 369 -6.08 4.87 16.72
C THR A 369 -4.71 5.52 16.76
N ASP A 370 -3.75 4.96 16.01
CA ASP A 370 -2.35 5.41 15.92
C ASP A 370 -1.71 5.77 17.28
N PRO A 371 -1.73 4.87 18.29
CA PRO A 371 -1.19 5.20 19.61
C PRO A 371 0.33 5.41 19.58
N VAL A 372 0.78 6.43 20.31
CA VAL A 372 2.20 6.83 20.45
C VAL A 372 2.71 6.70 21.90
N GLY A 373 1.98 5.92 22.71
CA GLY A 373 2.28 5.69 24.12
C GLY A 373 1.96 6.90 25.02
N PRO A 374 2.34 6.82 26.31
CA PRO A 374 2.21 7.92 27.27
C PRO A 374 3.02 9.14 26.86
N ALA A 375 2.51 10.34 27.17
CA ALA A 375 3.20 11.60 26.85
C ALA A 375 4.53 11.79 27.61
N THR A 376 4.67 11.17 28.78
CA THR A 376 5.86 11.27 29.65
C THR A 376 6.17 9.91 30.26
N GLY A 377 7.44 9.66 30.54
CA GLY A 377 7.88 8.46 31.23
C GLY A 377 9.33 8.58 31.69
N THR A 378 9.79 7.53 32.34
CA THR A 378 11.17 7.40 32.82
C THR A 378 11.98 6.44 31.94
N GLN A 379 11.31 5.49 31.31
CA GLN A 379 11.91 4.43 30.49
C GLN A 379 11.25 4.40 29.11
N ARG A 380 12.00 4.09 28.07
CA ARG A 380 11.48 3.89 26.71
C ARG A 380 11.12 2.42 26.50
N ALA A 381 10.13 2.16 25.66
CA ALA A 381 9.67 0.80 25.39
C ALA A 381 10.68 0.03 24.53
N LEU A 382 10.78 -1.27 24.80
CA LEU A 382 11.61 -2.27 24.13
C LEU A 382 10.74 -3.45 23.70
N ARG A 383 11.05 -4.01 22.52
CA ARG A 383 10.31 -5.13 21.92
C ARG A 383 11.23 -6.24 21.37
N GLY A 384 10.73 -7.47 21.26
CA GLY A 384 11.40 -8.59 20.59
C GLY A 384 12.15 -9.59 21.48
N ALA A 385 12.63 -9.15 22.65
CA ALA A 385 13.55 -9.88 23.52
C ALA A 385 14.95 -10.14 22.89
N PRO A 386 16.03 -10.24 23.68
CA PRO A 386 17.39 -10.37 23.17
C PRO A 386 17.88 -11.83 23.19
N TRP A 387 19.04 -12.05 22.59
CA TRP A 387 19.74 -13.33 22.49
C TRP A 387 19.97 -14.06 23.83
N ILE A 388 19.95 -13.36 24.97
CA ILE A 388 20.21 -13.95 26.29
C ILE A 388 18.95 -14.46 27.00
N ASN A 389 17.76 -14.07 26.55
CA ASN A 389 16.53 -14.52 27.19
C ASN A 389 16.17 -15.93 26.74
N ASP A 390 15.50 -16.67 27.62
CA ASP A 390 14.94 -17.98 27.26
C ASP A 390 13.70 -17.86 26.36
N ALA A 391 13.22 -19.02 25.91
CA ALA A 391 12.10 -19.13 25.00
C ALA A 391 10.82 -18.43 25.50
N SER A 392 10.63 -18.30 26.82
CA SER A 392 9.43 -17.69 27.39
C SER A 392 9.30 -16.19 27.14
N TYR A 393 10.39 -15.52 26.77
CA TYR A 393 10.37 -14.11 26.40
C TYR A 393 10.22 -13.90 24.89
N CYS A 394 10.40 -14.94 24.07
CA CYS A 394 10.34 -14.81 22.61
C CYS A 394 8.90 -14.83 22.13
N ARG A 395 8.11 -13.82 22.55
CA ARG A 395 6.67 -13.71 22.28
C ARG A 395 6.35 -12.37 21.62
N VAL A 396 5.40 -12.36 20.70
CA VAL A 396 4.98 -11.16 19.94
C VAL A 396 4.47 -10.05 20.85
N SER A 397 3.95 -10.37 22.03
CA SER A 397 3.48 -9.40 23.02
C SER A 397 4.52 -9.05 24.09
N GLN A 398 5.67 -9.75 24.15
CA GLN A 398 6.71 -9.48 25.15
C GLN A 398 7.28 -8.07 25.00
N ARG A 399 7.18 -7.30 26.07
CA ARG A 399 7.64 -5.92 26.16
C ARG A 399 8.55 -5.72 27.35
N GLY A 400 9.27 -4.61 27.33
CA GLY A 400 10.10 -4.15 28.43
C GLY A 400 10.23 -2.64 28.39
N GLY A 401 10.71 -2.08 29.49
CA GLY A 401 11.13 -0.68 29.58
C GLY A 401 12.58 -0.62 30.01
N TYR A 402 13.33 0.35 29.47
CA TYR A 402 14.62 0.68 30.03
C TYR A 402 14.97 2.16 29.90
N TRP A 403 15.93 2.63 30.70
CA TRP A 403 16.34 4.03 30.73
C TRP A 403 16.94 4.44 29.38
N PRO A 404 16.57 5.62 28.83
CA PRO A 404 16.94 6.03 27.48
C PRO A 404 18.44 6.29 27.27
N ASP A 405 19.21 6.44 28.35
CA ASP A 405 20.67 6.67 28.34
C ASP A 405 21.49 5.38 28.54
N SER A 406 20.84 4.23 28.66
CA SER A 406 21.54 2.99 28.96
C SER A 406 22.08 2.29 27.72
N THR A 407 23.32 1.83 27.82
CA THR A 407 24.00 1.01 26.81
C THR A 407 24.19 -0.42 27.33
N LEU A 408 23.43 -1.37 26.81
CA LEU A 408 23.69 -2.80 27.02
C LEU A 408 23.92 -3.48 25.67
N ASN A 409 24.74 -4.53 25.64
CA ASN A 409 25.05 -5.35 24.45
C ASN A 409 23.87 -6.23 23.98
N LEU A 410 22.67 -5.85 24.37
CA LEU A 410 21.41 -6.51 24.05
C LEU A 410 20.35 -5.48 23.61
N PHE A 411 20.72 -4.20 23.51
CA PHE A 411 19.86 -3.13 23.01
C PHE A 411 20.33 -2.67 21.62
N GLY A 412 19.47 -2.88 20.63
CA GLY A 412 19.58 -2.32 19.29
C GLY A 412 18.26 -1.65 18.88
N PHE A 413 18.01 -1.58 17.58
CA PHE A 413 16.78 -1.02 17.04
C PHE A 413 16.60 -1.38 15.57
N ARG A 414 15.35 -1.33 15.11
CA ARG A 414 15.03 -1.18 13.69
C ARG A 414 14.35 0.16 13.44
N VAL A 415 14.47 0.63 12.21
CA VAL A 415 13.92 1.92 11.78
C VAL A 415 12.54 1.76 11.16
N ALA A 416 11.73 2.81 11.27
CA ALA A 416 10.51 3.00 10.50
C ALA A 416 10.62 4.29 9.68
N ARG A 417 9.82 4.39 8.62
CA ARG A 417 9.76 5.56 7.75
C ARG A 417 8.38 5.70 7.14
N ASN A 418 7.91 6.93 6.99
CA ASN A 418 6.63 7.18 6.31
C ASN A 418 6.85 7.15 4.79
N PRO A 419 5.82 6.78 3.99
CA PRO A 419 5.90 6.76 2.53
C PRO A 419 6.30 8.09 1.88
#